data_AF-A0A399NNH9-F1
#
_entry.id   AF-A0A399NNH9-F1
#
_cell.length_a   1.000
_cell.length_b   1.000
_cell.length_c   1.000
_cell.angle_alpha   90.00
_cell.angle_beta   90.00
_cell.angle_gamma   90.00
#
_symmetry.space_group_name_H-M   'P 1'
#
loop_
_entity.id
_entity.type
_entity.pdbx_description
1 polymer ?
#
loop_
_entity_poly.entity_id
_entity_poly.type
_entity_poly.pdbx_seq_one_letter_code
_entity_poly.pdbx_strand_id
1 'polypeptide(L)'
;MTPSSAPAVAPARPNVPPPGRGRPGSPAPEPDPRRPLPPAAGLLPAGAALLRVPSPVGRLELVGEGGRVVALSIATDGVLPLDHLDDRPSPVLAETARQLGEYFVGLRTSFEVPVRLTGTPFQVAVWEALARVPHGGVTTYGALAQAAGRPGGARAVGGAVGANR
;
A
#
# COMPACT_ATOMS: atom_id res chain seq x y z
N MET A 1 6.93 -13.47 -95.31
CA MET A 1 7.83 -13.81 -94.19
C MET A 1 7.64 -12.75 -93.12
N THR A 2 7.16 -13.17 -91.97
CA THR A 2 6.67 -12.36 -90.84
C THR A 2 7.81 -11.62 -90.11
N PRO A 3 7.62 -10.36 -89.69
CA PRO A 3 8.31 -9.83 -88.53
C PRO A 3 7.45 -9.98 -87.27
N SER A 4 8.10 -10.59 -86.28
CA SER A 4 7.63 -10.90 -84.93
C SER A 4 7.43 -9.64 -84.10
N SER A 5 6.33 -9.62 -83.33
CA SER A 5 5.89 -8.52 -82.47
C SER A 5 6.57 -8.61 -81.10
N ALA A 6 7.19 -7.52 -80.64
CA ALA A 6 7.76 -7.40 -79.30
C ALA A 6 6.70 -6.88 -78.31
N PRO A 7 6.48 -7.52 -77.14
CA PRO A 7 5.49 -7.06 -76.18
C PRO A 7 6.02 -5.95 -75.26
N ALA A 8 5.12 -5.01 -74.96
CA ALA A 8 5.30 -3.87 -74.08
C ALA A 8 5.56 -4.25 -72.62
N VAL A 9 6.47 -3.52 -71.97
CA VAL A 9 6.79 -3.60 -70.53
C VAL A 9 5.71 -2.87 -69.73
N ALA A 10 5.08 -3.58 -68.78
CA ALA A 10 4.10 -3.03 -67.84
C ALA A 10 4.79 -2.34 -66.65
N PRO A 11 4.20 -1.26 -66.07
CA PRO A 11 4.79 -0.56 -64.94
C PRO A 11 4.66 -1.34 -63.62
N ALA A 12 5.70 -1.27 -62.79
CA ALA A 12 5.78 -1.88 -61.46
C ALA A 12 4.69 -1.34 -60.51
N ARG A 13 4.00 -2.24 -59.82
CA ARG A 13 2.99 -1.91 -58.80
C ARG A 13 3.67 -1.44 -57.50
N PRO A 14 3.12 -0.44 -56.78
CA PRO A 14 3.60 -0.09 -55.45
C PRO A 14 3.27 -1.19 -54.43
N ASN A 15 4.25 -1.52 -53.59
CA ASN A 15 4.14 -2.49 -52.51
C ASN A 15 3.38 -1.87 -51.32
N VAL A 16 2.14 -2.30 -51.08
CA VAL A 16 1.34 -1.91 -49.91
C VAL A 16 1.49 -3.01 -48.84
N PRO A 17 2.03 -2.72 -47.64
CA PRO A 17 2.10 -3.72 -46.58
C PRO A 17 0.69 -4.08 -46.07
N PRO A 18 0.46 -5.33 -45.65
CA PRO A 18 -0.85 -5.77 -45.19
C PRO A 18 -1.23 -5.08 -43.85
N PRO A 19 -2.53 -4.86 -43.59
CA PRO A 19 -2.98 -4.30 -42.31
C PRO A 19 -2.63 -5.24 -41.16
N GLY A 20 -1.98 -4.70 -40.13
CA GLY A 20 -1.63 -5.42 -38.90
C GLY A 20 -2.88 -5.99 -38.23
N ARG A 21 -2.89 -7.30 -37.99
CA ARG A 21 -3.94 -7.94 -37.18
C ARG A 21 -3.84 -7.40 -35.76
N GLY A 22 -4.78 -6.54 -35.36
CA GLY A 22 -4.96 -6.14 -33.97
C GLY A 22 -5.13 -7.39 -33.10
N ARG A 23 -4.28 -7.54 -32.09
CA ARG A 23 -4.48 -8.57 -31.06
C ARG A 23 -5.79 -8.26 -30.33
N PRO A 24 -6.69 -9.23 -30.13
CA PRO A 24 -7.83 -9.03 -29.24
C PRO A 24 -7.28 -8.66 -27.86
N GLY A 25 -7.78 -7.58 -27.28
CA GLY A 25 -7.41 -7.14 -25.94
C GLY A 25 -7.56 -8.32 -24.99
N SER A 26 -6.46 -8.68 -24.31
CA SER A 26 -6.52 -9.65 -23.23
C SER A 26 -7.63 -9.23 -22.26
N PRO A 27 -8.51 -10.15 -21.83
CA PRO A 27 -9.46 -9.82 -20.78
C PRO A 27 -8.69 -9.30 -19.57
N ALA A 28 -9.21 -8.23 -18.95
CA ALA A 28 -8.63 -7.70 -17.71
C ALA A 28 -8.42 -8.88 -16.73
N PRO A 29 -7.26 -8.97 -16.07
CA PRO A 29 -6.98 -10.10 -15.18
C PRO A 29 -8.05 -10.18 -14.08
N GLU A 30 -8.58 -11.38 -13.87
CA GLU A 30 -9.47 -11.71 -12.76
C GLU A 30 -8.80 -11.36 -11.43
N PRO A 31 -9.50 -10.75 -10.45
CA PRO A 31 -8.86 -10.29 -9.21
C PRO A 31 -8.35 -11.47 -8.36
N ASP A 32 -7.04 -11.53 -8.15
CA ASP A 32 -6.36 -12.54 -7.31
C ASP A 32 -6.67 -12.33 -5.82
N PRO A 33 -7.27 -13.32 -5.12
CA PRO A 33 -7.57 -13.24 -3.68
C PRO A 33 -6.33 -13.20 -2.77
N ARG A 34 -5.12 -13.34 -3.33
CA ARG A 34 -3.83 -13.28 -2.60
C ARG A 34 -3.11 -11.94 -2.76
N ARG A 35 -3.68 -10.99 -3.52
CA ARG A 35 -3.14 -9.64 -3.67
C ARG A 35 -3.57 -8.78 -2.47
N PRO A 36 -2.65 -8.20 -1.68
CA PRO A 36 -3.02 -7.20 -0.70
C PRO A 36 -3.71 -6.03 -1.41
N LEU A 37 -4.91 -5.63 -0.96
CA LEU A 37 -5.54 -4.42 -1.48
C LEU A 37 -4.60 -3.22 -1.24
N PRO A 38 -4.29 -2.42 -2.28
CA PRO A 38 -3.71 -1.11 -2.03
C PRO A 38 -4.70 -0.27 -1.22
N PRO A 39 -4.31 0.57 -0.25
CA PRO A 39 -5.16 1.68 0.14
C PRO A 39 -4.84 2.82 -0.83
N ALA A 40 -5.23 2.68 -2.09
CA ALA A 40 -5.00 3.74 -3.08
C ALA A 40 -6.26 4.07 -3.89
N ALA A 41 -7.41 3.50 -3.56
CA ALA A 41 -8.69 3.85 -4.19
C ALA A 41 -9.73 3.98 -3.09
N GLY A 42 -10.11 5.23 -2.81
CA GLY A 42 -10.88 5.65 -1.66
C GLY A 42 -12.21 4.93 -1.50
N LEU A 43 -12.35 4.29 -0.35
CA LEU A 43 -13.57 4.32 0.45
C LEU A 43 -13.22 3.72 1.81
N LEU A 44 -13.40 4.53 2.84
CA LEU A 44 -13.48 4.02 4.20
C LEU A 44 -14.71 3.10 4.27
N PRO A 45 -14.62 1.89 4.87
CA PRO A 45 -15.79 1.04 5.04
C PRO A 45 -16.88 1.81 5.81
N ALA A 46 -18.14 1.46 5.55
CA ALA A 46 -19.26 2.10 6.23
C ALA A 46 -19.09 1.96 7.75
N GLY A 47 -19.08 3.10 8.46
CA GLY A 47 -18.88 3.14 9.91
C GLY A 47 -17.42 3.26 10.37
N ALA A 48 -16.45 3.37 9.47
CA ALA A 48 -15.09 3.71 9.86
C ALA A 48 -14.97 5.19 10.31
N ALA A 49 -14.21 5.38 11.38
CA ALA A 49 -13.84 6.67 11.92
C ALA A 49 -12.55 7.17 11.25
N LEU A 50 -12.42 8.48 11.19
CA LEU A 50 -11.28 9.19 10.61
C LEU A 50 -10.97 10.41 11.46
N LEU A 51 -9.71 10.59 11.83
CA LEU A 51 -9.29 11.77 12.59
C LEU A 51 -7.91 12.19 12.15
N ARG A 52 -7.73 13.48 11.89
CA ARG A 52 -6.42 14.06 11.56
C ARG A 52 -5.92 14.96 12.66
N VAL A 53 -4.64 14.83 12.96
CA VAL A 53 -4.00 15.63 14.01
C VAL A 53 -2.62 16.14 13.57
N PRO A 54 -2.21 17.35 13.99
CA PRO A 54 -0.85 17.81 13.81
C PRO A 54 0.11 17.04 14.73
N SER A 55 1.37 16.89 14.33
CA SER A 55 2.44 16.33 15.16
C SER A 55 3.82 16.86 14.75
N PRO A 56 4.87 16.67 15.57
CA PRO A 56 6.24 17.05 15.20
C PRO A 56 6.78 16.38 13.94
N VAL A 57 6.21 15.24 13.53
CA VAL A 57 6.61 14.50 12.31
C VAL A 57 5.70 14.76 11.12
N GLY A 58 4.84 15.79 11.20
CA GLY A 58 3.86 16.13 10.17
C GLY A 58 2.42 15.80 10.59
N ARG A 59 1.46 16.00 9.67
CA ARG A 59 0.06 15.63 9.92
C ARG A 59 -0.05 14.11 9.99
N LEU A 60 -0.83 13.63 10.96
CA LEU A 60 -1.17 12.23 11.12
C LEU A 60 -2.62 12.00 10.73
N GLU A 61 -2.89 10.89 10.06
CA GLU A 61 -4.24 10.40 9.76
C GLU A 61 -4.48 9.09 10.51
N LEU A 62 -5.49 9.07 11.37
CA LEU A 62 -5.89 7.91 12.15
C LEU A 62 -7.18 7.35 11.58
N VAL A 63 -7.20 6.05 11.34
CA VAL A 63 -8.39 5.32 10.88
C VAL A 63 -8.82 4.34 11.96
N GLY A 64 -10.10 4.36 12.30
CA GLY A 64 -10.69 3.49 13.31
C GLY A 64 -11.86 2.68 12.77
N GLU A 65 -12.02 1.45 13.25
CA GLU A 65 -13.17 0.60 12.91
C GLU A 65 -13.48 -0.32 14.08
N GLY A 66 -14.77 -0.45 14.44
CA GLY A 66 -15.21 -1.36 15.50
C GLY A 66 -14.52 -1.12 16.85
N GLY A 67 -14.25 0.15 17.18
CA GLY A 67 -13.57 0.56 18.42
C GLY A 67 -12.07 0.26 18.46
N ARG A 68 -11.42 -0.01 17.32
CA ARG A 68 -9.98 -0.27 17.21
C ARG A 68 -9.33 0.65 16.20
N VAL A 69 -8.06 1.00 16.40
CA VAL A 69 -7.24 1.64 15.38
C VAL A 69 -6.83 0.59 14.36
N VAL A 70 -6.96 0.93 13.08
CA VAL A 70 -6.68 0.02 11.96
C VAL A 70 -5.63 0.56 11.00
N ALA A 71 -5.34 1.87 11.06
CA ALA A 71 -4.23 2.51 10.36
C ALA A 71 -3.86 3.86 11.01
N LEU A 72 -2.59 4.22 10.88
CA LEU A 72 -1.96 5.50 11.14
C LEU A 72 -1.05 5.86 9.97
N SER A 73 -1.35 6.94 9.26
CA SER A 73 -0.50 7.45 8.18
C SER A 73 0.14 8.78 8.56
N ILE A 74 1.39 8.98 8.14
CA ILE A 74 2.10 10.26 8.24
C ILE A 74 2.08 10.91 6.87
N ALA A 75 1.78 12.20 6.81
CA ALA A 75 1.76 12.94 5.54
C ALA A 75 3.11 12.86 4.83
N THR A 76 3.08 12.55 3.53
CA THR A 76 4.26 12.60 2.65
C THR A 76 4.03 13.70 1.63
N ASP A 77 4.99 14.62 1.51
CA ASP A 77 4.86 15.85 0.69
C ASP A 77 3.58 16.66 1.01
N GLY A 78 3.17 16.63 2.29
CA GLY A 78 1.98 17.30 2.78
C GLY A 78 0.67 16.56 2.51
N VAL A 79 0.67 15.42 1.82
CA VAL A 79 -0.54 14.70 1.42
C VAL A 79 -0.81 13.51 2.34
N LEU A 80 -2.07 13.35 2.77
CA LEU A 80 -2.56 12.16 3.47
C LEU A 80 -3.48 11.30 2.58
N PRO A 81 -3.53 9.98 2.80
CA PRO A 81 -4.29 9.06 1.93
C PRO A 81 -5.78 9.40 1.78
N LEU A 82 -6.42 9.88 2.84
CA LEU A 82 -7.85 10.15 2.84
C LEU A 82 -8.19 11.63 2.87
N ASP A 83 -7.23 12.54 2.65
CA ASP A 83 -7.38 14.02 2.79
C ASP A 83 -8.64 14.61 2.13
N HIS A 84 -9.21 13.92 1.14
CA HIS A 84 -10.44 14.27 0.43
C HIS A 84 -11.75 13.94 1.19
N LEU A 85 -11.67 13.30 2.36
CA LEU A 85 -12.81 12.92 3.20
C LEU A 85 -12.83 13.77 4.47
N ASP A 86 -14.02 14.05 4.99
CA ASP A 86 -14.17 14.73 6.27
C ASP A 86 -13.80 13.83 7.46
N ASP A 87 -13.31 14.47 8.52
CA ASP A 87 -13.08 13.84 9.80
C ASP A 87 -14.39 13.33 10.41
N ARG A 88 -14.32 12.11 10.94
CA ARG A 88 -15.40 11.40 11.63
C ARG A 88 -14.82 10.82 12.91
N PRO A 89 -14.68 11.63 13.98
CA PRO A 89 -14.02 11.20 15.19
C PRO A 89 -14.78 10.06 15.88
N SER A 90 -14.07 9.29 16.68
CA SER A 90 -14.63 8.27 17.57
C SER A 90 -13.87 8.25 18.89
N PRO A 91 -14.42 7.64 19.96
CA PRO A 91 -13.75 7.58 21.25
C PRO A 91 -12.34 6.97 21.17
N VAL A 92 -12.15 5.90 20.37
CA VAL A 92 -10.83 5.28 20.21
C VAL A 92 -9.83 6.20 19.52
N LEU A 93 -10.26 6.97 18.50
CA LEU A 93 -9.37 7.89 17.79
C LEU A 93 -9.04 9.13 18.63
N ALA A 94 -9.99 9.65 19.40
CA ALA A 94 -9.75 10.74 20.34
C ALA A 94 -8.74 10.34 21.42
N GLU A 95 -8.89 9.13 21.99
CA GLU A 95 -7.94 8.60 22.96
C GLU A 95 -6.55 8.36 22.33
N THR A 96 -6.51 7.86 21.09
CA THR A 96 -5.25 7.69 20.34
C THR A 96 -4.54 9.02 20.13
N ALA A 97 -5.27 10.06 19.69
CA ALA A 97 -4.74 11.40 19.51
C ALA A 97 -4.18 11.98 20.82
N ARG A 98 -4.88 11.77 21.94
CA ARG A 98 -4.42 12.18 23.27
C ARG A 98 -3.10 11.50 23.64
N GLN A 99 -3.02 10.18 23.51
CA GLN A 99 -1.80 9.42 23.83
C GLN A 99 -0.63 9.76 22.89
N LEU A 100 -0.89 10.02 21.61
CA LEU A 100 0.14 10.52 20.67
C LEU A 100 0.66 11.89 21.10
N GLY A 101 -0.23 12.79 21.54
CA GLY A 101 0.16 14.07 22.13
C GLY A 101 1.13 13.90 23.31
N GLU A 102 0.77 13.04 24.28
CA GLU A 102 1.64 12.70 25.43
C GLU A 102 2.98 12.09 25.00
N TYR A 103 2.95 11.21 24.01
CA TYR A 103 4.14 10.54 23.48
C TYR A 103 5.13 11.55 22.88
N PHE A 104 4.64 12.47 22.04
CA PHE A 104 5.51 13.45 21.39
C PHE A 104 6.12 14.48 22.35
N VAL A 105 5.50 14.72 23.51
CA VAL A 105 6.08 15.57 24.58
C VAL A 105 6.85 14.77 25.63
N GLY A 106 7.02 13.46 25.45
CA GLY A 106 7.80 12.60 26.35
C GLY A 106 7.11 12.22 27.66
N LEU A 107 5.81 12.46 27.80
CA LEU A 107 5.03 12.07 28.99
C LEU A 107 4.58 10.60 28.95
N ARG A 108 4.71 9.92 27.81
CA ARG A 108 4.29 8.54 27.59
C ARG A 108 5.31 7.78 26.75
N THR A 109 5.56 6.52 27.10
CA THR A 109 6.43 5.60 26.34
C THR A 109 5.74 4.31 25.91
N SER A 110 4.46 4.11 26.26
CA SER A 110 3.66 2.93 25.90
C SER A 110 2.23 3.34 25.54
N PHE A 111 1.59 2.58 24.63
CA PHE A 111 0.23 2.86 24.18
C PHE A 111 -0.75 1.82 24.73
N GLU A 112 -1.93 2.28 25.12
CA GLU A 112 -3.04 1.45 25.65
C GLU A 112 -4.26 1.53 24.73
N VAL A 113 -4.00 1.62 23.43
CA VAL A 113 -5.04 1.74 22.41
C VAL A 113 -5.26 0.36 21.77
N PRO A 114 -6.52 -0.08 21.60
CA PRO A 114 -6.78 -1.34 20.91
C PRO A 114 -6.49 -1.19 19.41
N VAL A 115 -5.54 -1.98 18.90
CA VAL A 115 -5.13 -2.01 17.49
C VAL A 115 -5.59 -3.31 16.84
N ARG A 116 -6.00 -3.25 15.58
CA ARG A 116 -6.26 -4.44 14.75
C ARG A 116 -5.32 -4.45 13.56
N LEU A 117 -4.41 -5.42 13.55
CA LEU A 117 -3.46 -5.64 12.46
C LEU A 117 -4.13 -6.44 11.34
N THR A 118 -4.05 -5.93 10.11
CA THR A 118 -4.59 -6.60 8.92
C THR A 118 -3.48 -6.79 7.90
N GLY A 119 -3.06 -8.04 7.70
CA GLY A 119 -2.02 -8.39 6.75
C GLY A 119 -1.93 -9.90 6.55
N THR A 120 -0.95 -10.33 5.76
CA THR A 120 -0.62 -11.76 5.66
C THR A 120 -0.16 -12.29 7.02
N PRO A 121 -0.27 -13.60 7.29
CA PRO A 121 0.20 -14.19 8.56
C PRO A 121 1.66 -13.83 8.88
N PHE A 122 2.52 -13.76 7.85
CA PHE A 122 3.91 -13.35 8.02
C PHE A 122 4.05 -11.86 8.40
N GLN A 123 3.29 -10.97 7.77
CA GLN A 123 3.30 -9.55 8.13
C GLN A 123 2.82 -9.33 9.57
N VAL A 124 1.72 -9.96 9.95
CA VAL A 124 1.18 -9.87 11.31
C VAL A 124 2.21 -10.37 12.33
N ALA A 125 2.85 -11.52 12.08
CA ALA A 125 3.90 -12.03 12.97
C ALA A 125 5.10 -11.07 13.10
N VAL A 126 5.50 -10.41 12.00
CA VAL A 126 6.56 -9.38 12.03
C VAL A 126 6.12 -8.16 12.84
N TRP A 127 4.89 -7.66 12.64
CA TRP A 127 4.37 -6.50 13.36
C TRP A 127 4.17 -6.78 14.86
N GLU A 128 3.72 -7.99 15.22
CA GLU A 128 3.67 -8.43 16.62
C GLU A 128 5.07 -8.52 17.25
N ALA A 129 6.08 -8.95 16.48
CA ALA A 129 7.47 -8.94 16.95
C ALA A 129 8.02 -7.52 17.11
N LEU A 130 7.68 -6.60 16.20
CA LEU A 130 8.04 -5.19 16.29
C LEU A 130 7.41 -4.52 17.53
N ALA A 131 6.16 -4.83 17.84
CA ALA A 131 5.45 -4.27 19.00
C ALA A 131 6.08 -4.66 20.35
N ARG A 132 6.95 -5.68 20.38
CA ARG A 132 7.70 -6.08 21.59
C ARG A 132 9.01 -5.33 21.77
N VAL A 133 9.43 -4.51 20.80
CA VAL A 133 10.63 -3.68 20.94
C VAL A 133 10.33 -2.55 21.92
N PRO A 134 11.10 -2.39 23.01
CA PRO A 134 10.83 -1.35 24.00
C PRO A 134 11.09 0.04 23.42
N HIS A 135 10.46 1.06 24.00
CA HIS A 135 10.72 2.45 23.66
C HIS A 135 12.22 2.79 23.79
N GLY A 136 12.77 3.46 22.77
CA GLY A 136 14.21 3.76 22.68
C GLY A 136 15.09 2.54 22.33
N GLY A 137 14.50 1.35 22.22
CA GLY A 137 15.19 0.14 21.80
C GLY A 137 15.35 0.06 20.29
N VAL A 138 16.32 -0.74 19.86
CA VAL A 138 16.54 -1.07 18.44
C VAL A 138 16.56 -2.57 18.27
N THR A 139 16.18 -3.03 17.08
CA THR A 139 16.26 -4.44 16.68
C THR A 139 16.76 -4.54 15.25
N THR A 140 17.10 -5.75 14.81
CA THR A 140 17.55 -6.01 13.43
C THR A 140 16.49 -6.75 12.65
N TYR A 141 16.47 -6.58 11.33
CA TYR A 141 15.61 -7.38 10.47
C TYR A 141 15.88 -8.89 10.60
N GLY A 142 17.12 -9.29 10.89
CA GLY A 142 17.45 -10.68 11.18
C GLY A 142 16.76 -11.18 12.45
N ALA A 143 16.80 -10.40 13.54
CA ALA A 143 16.14 -10.75 14.79
C ALA A 143 14.60 -10.84 14.63
N LEU A 144 14.00 -9.90 13.90
CA LEU A 144 12.58 -9.94 13.58
C LEU A 144 12.22 -11.16 12.73
N ALA A 145 13.06 -11.51 11.75
CA ALA A 145 12.83 -12.69 10.91
C ALA A 145 12.86 -13.98 11.74
N GLN A 146 13.78 -14.09 12.70
CA GLN A 146 13.82 -15.19 13.66
C GLN A 146 12.57 -15.24 14.52
N ALA A 147 12.17 -14.11 15.11
CA ALA A 147 10.98 -14.03 15.96
C ALA A 147 9.67 -14.32 15.20
N ALA A 148 9.62 -14.01 13.90
CA ALA A 148 8.47 -14.28 13.02
C ALA A 148 8.49 -15.69 12.39
N GLY A 149 9.39 -16.58 12.84
CA GLY A 149 9.44 -17.97 12.37
C GLY A 149 9.99 -18.15 10.95
N ARG A 150 10.74 -17.16 10.43
CA ARG A 150 11.44 -17.24 9.14
C ARG A 150 12.92 -16.87 9.26
N PRO A 151 13.76 -17.73 9.87
CA PRO A 151 15.21 -17.54 9.91
C PRO A 151 15.76 -17.21 8.51
N GLY A 152 16.61 -16.17 8.40
CA GLY A 152 17.16 -15.73 7.10
C GLY A 152 16.25 -14.85 6.24
N GLY A 153 15.02 -14.58 6.67
CA GLY A 153 14.01 -13.80 5.93
C GLY A 153 14.15 -12.27 5.99
N ALA A 154 15.34 -11.70 6.23
CA ALA A 154 15.52 -10.28 6.52
C ALA A 154 14.97 -9.33 5.43
N ARG A 155 15.13 -9.67 4.14
CA ARG A 155 14.57 -8.88 3.03
C ARG A 155 13.05 -8.88 3.03
N ALA A 156 12.43 -10.01 3.36
CA ALA A 156 10.97 -10.13 3.45
C ALA A 156 10.44 -9.31 4.64
N VAL A 157 11.17 -9.28 5.76
CA VAL A 157 10.85 -8.42 6.91
C VAL A 157 10.85 -6.95 6.50
N GLY A 158 11.84 -6.47 5.73
CA GLY A 158 11.85 -5.09 5.24
C GLY A 158 10.59 -4.74 4.45
N GLY A 159 10.11 -5.65 3.59
CA GLY A 159 8.83 -5.49 2.90
C GLY A 159 7.62 -5.49 3.83
N ALA A 160 7.64 -6.30 4.90
CA ALA A 160 6.57 -6.32 5.90
C ALA A 160 6.54 -5.04 6.75
N VAL A 161 7.71 -4.53 7.16
CA VAL A 161 7.84 -3.25 7.88
C VAL A 161 7.35 -2.09 7.02
N GLY A 162 7.75 -2.05 5.75
CA GLY A 162 7.28 -1.01 4.81
C GLY A 162 5.79 -1.09 4.47
N ALA A 163 5.17 -2.25 4.70
CA ALA A 163 3.73 -2.43 4.54
C ALA A 163 2.93 -2.14 5.83
N ASN A 164 3.61 -1.78 6.93
CA ASN A 164 2.95 -1.40 8.17
C ASN A 164 2.11 -0.15 7.95
N ARG A 165 0.89 -0.16 8.49
CA ARG A 165 -0.06 0.95 8.39
C ARG A 165 -0.52 1.33 9.78
#